data_AF-A0A534U8B1-F1
#
_entry.id   AF-A0A534U8B1-F1
#
_cell.length_a   1.000
_cell.length_b   1.000
_cell.length_c   1.000
_cell.angle_alpha   90.00
_cell.angle_beta   90.00
_cell.angle_gamma   90.00
#
_symmetry.space_group_name_H-M   'P 1'
#
loop_
_entity.id
_entity.type
_entity.pdbx_description
1 polymer ?
#
loop_
_entity_poly.entity_id
_entity_poly.type
_entity_poly.pdbx_seq_one_letter_code
_entity_poly.pdbx_strand_id
1 'polypeptide(L)'
;MFQTDLELIRVTREPNGSYMFDYSLFDRWVRLFLSRGFSDIELMHVGRRTTPWAWTNPFEPAPRPATSSATGDTTEVPLETFLGNLQRHLVARGWVKHALLHVADEPIAENVESWRALSRRVHAAAPRLRRIEAIQAPDMDGDLEIWVVEESYLDRRYDGYRARQLAGGIELWLYTSWLPQGAYPNRLIDYPLLKTRVLPWVVMRYDASGFLHWGLNQWPSDLDPNKGLFAPGDDFIVYPGRDGPRSSLRWEAFRDGVEDQALFTLWRRRDPAAALRALREVVPTMTTYPRDPAVLLAVRQRALTALTSK
;
A
#
# COMPACT_ATOMS: atom_id res chain seq x y z
N MET A 1 -2.69 7.00 -5.58
CA MET A 1 -3.66 5.98 -5.15
C MET A 1 -4.51 6.52 -4.01
N PHE A 2 -5.75 6.04 -3.85
CA PHE A 2 -6.62 6.36 -2.71
C PHE A 2 -7.44 5.15 -2.27
N GLN A 3 -7.57 4.97 -0.96
CA GLN A 3 -8.36 3.91 -0.33
C GLN A 3 -9.85 4.07 -0.64
N THR A 4 -10.49 2.97 -1.02
CA THR A 4 -11.92 2.88 -1.32
C THR A 4 -12.52 1.69 -0.59
N ASP A 5 -13.40 2.00 0.36
CA ASP A 5 -14.15 1.00 1.10
C ASP A 5 -15.20 0.33 0.20
N LEU A 6 -15.25 -1.00 0.24
CA LEU A 6 -16.22 -1.81 -0.49
C LEU A 6 -17.62 -1.77 0.15
N GLU A 7 -17.77 -1.28 1.38
CA GLU A 7 -19.06 -1.01 2.02
C GLU A 7 -19.85 0.12 1.34
N LEU A 8 -19.19 0.93 0.51
CA LEU A 8 -19.86 1.92 -0.34
C LEU A 8 -20.70 1.29 -1.47
N ILE A 9 -20.66 -0.03 -1.62
CA ILE A 9 -21.46 -0.80 -2.57
C ILE A 9 -22.58 -1.48 -1.80
N ARG A 10 -23.82 -1.01 -2.00
CA ARG A 10 -24.99 -1.61 -1.34
C ARG A 10 -25.45 -2.81 -2.15
N VAL A 11 -25.75 -3.91 -1.46
CA VAL A 11 -26.17 -5.16 -2.09
C VAL A 11 -27.55 -5.54 -1.58
N THR A 12 -28.43 -5.90 -2.52
CA THR A 12 -29.79 -6.38 -2.23
C THR A 12 -29.93 -7.79 -2.76
N ARG A 13 -30.48 -8.71 -1.97
CA ARG A 13 -30.82 -10.07 -2.39
C ARG A 13 -32.30 -10.14 -2.75
N GLU A 14 -32.59 -10.49 -4.00
CA GLU A 14 -33.95 -10.57 -4.53
C GLU A 14 -34.65 -11.89 -4.17
N PRO A 15 -36.00 -11.96 -4.26
CA PRO A 15 -36.75 -13.16 -3.89
C PRO A 15 -36.39 -14.39 -4.75
N ASN A 16 -35.94 -14.17 -5.98
CA ASN A 16 -35.45 -15.21 -6.89
C ASN A 16 -34.01 -15.67 -6.58
N GLY A 17 -33.37 -15.13 -5.54
CA GLY A 17 -32.00 -15.45 -5.13
C GLY A 17 -30.89 -14.69 -5.86
N SER A 18 -31.23 -13.82 -6.83
CA SER A 18 -30.24 -12.95 -7.48
C SER A 18 -29.83 -11.77 -6.59
N TYR A 19 -28.71 -11.12 -6.95
CA TYR A 19 -28.19 -9.96 -6.22
C TYR A 19 -28.20 -8.71 -7.10
N MET A 20 -28.71 -7.61 -6.57
CA MET A 20 -28.61 -6.25 -7.14
C MET A 20 -27.54 -5.45 -6.40
N PHE A 21 -26.81 -4.60 -7.13
CA PHE A 21 -25.68 -3.83 -6.63
C PHE A 21 -25.90 -2.35 -6.94
N ASP A 22 -25.90 -1.52 -5.91
CA ASP A 22 -25.95 -0.06 -6.02
C ASP A 22 -24.57 0.54 -5.73
N TYR A 23 -23.96 1.09 -6.78
CA TYR A 23 -22.65 1.72 -6.77
C TYR A 23 -22.69 3.23 -6.54
N SER A 24 -23.85 3.83 -6.23
CA SER A 24 -23.99 5.30 -6.20
C SER A 24 -23.01 5.98 -5.25
N LEU A 25 -22.80 5.43 -4.05
CA LEU A 25 -21.83 5.95 -3.08
C LEU A 25 -20.38 5.67 -3.52
N PHE A 26 -20.11 4.45 -3.97
CA PHE A 26 -18.81 4.05 -4.52
C PHE A 26 -18.37 4.97 -5.67
N ASP A 27 -19.24 5.19 -6.65
CA ASP A 27 -18.98 6.04 -7.81
C ASP A 27 -18.75 7.49 -7.43
N ARG A 28 -19.52 8.02 -6.48
CA ARG A 28 -19.33 9.37 -5.95
C ARG A 28 -17.96 9.52 -5.30
N TRP A 29 -17.56 8.54 -4.49
CA TRP A 29 -16.25 8.52 -3.83
C TRP A 29 -15.11 8.47 -4.86
N VAL A 30 -15.14 7.50 -5.78
CA VAL A 30 -14.11 7.36 -6.82
C VAL A 30 -13.99 8.62 -7.67
N ARG A 31 -15.12 9.17 -8.15
CA ARG A 31 -15.11 10.40 -8.96
C ARG A 31 -14.54 11.60 -8.22
N LEU A 32 -14.76 11.71 -6.91
CA LEU A 32 -14.16 12.77 -6.10
C LEU A 32 -12.63 12.72 -6.20
N PHE A 33 -12.01 11.58 -5.93
CA PHE A 33 -10.54 11.48 -5.97
C PHE A 33 -9.96 11.60 -7.38
N LEU A 34 -10.62 11.00 -8.38
CA LEU A 34 -10.24 11.18 -9.79
C LEU A 34 -10.27 12.67 -10.18
N SER A 35 -11.27 13.44 -9.73
CA SER A 35 -11.35 14.88 -9.98
C SER A 35 -10.24 15.70 -9.31
N ARG A 36 -9.54 15.12 -8.32
CA ARG A 36 -8.39 15.74 -7.64
C ARG A 36 -7.04 15.26 -8.17
N GLY A 37 -7.03 14.52 -9.28
CA GLY A 37 -5.81 14.08 -9.95
C GLY A 37 -5.23 12.76 -9.43
N PHE A 38 -5.92 12.05 -8.53
CA PHE A 38 -5.54 10.69 -8.20
C PHE A 38 -5.92 9.75 -9.35
N SER A 39 -5.08 8.75 -9.63
CA SER A 39 -5.28 7.78 -10.71
C SER A 39 -5.80 6.43 -10.22
N ASP A 40 -5.17 5.88 -9.18
CA ASP A 40 -5.34 4.48 -8.78
C ASP A 40 -6.30 4.31 -7.61
N ILE A 41 -7.17 3.31 -7.72
CA ILE A 41 -8.24 2.97 -6.77
C ILE A 41 -7.77 1.76 -5.97
N GLU A 42 -7.56 1.96 -4.67
CA GLU A 42 -7.18 0.89 -3.74
C GLU A 42 -8.46 0.31 -3.12
N LEU A 43 -8.85 -0.88 -3.55
CA LEU A 43 -10.02 -1.60 -3.08
C LEU A 43 -9.65 -2.40 -1.83
N MET A 44 -10.40 -2.18 -0.77
CA MET A 44 -10.18 -2.83 0.52
C MET A 44 -10.42 -4.34 0.51
N HIS A 45 -9.94 -4.98 1.57
CA HIS A 45 -9.87 -6.42 1.77
C HIS A 45 -11.19 -7.17 1.57
N VAL A 46 -11.10 -8.34 0.93
CA VAL A 46 -12.23 -9.25 0.68
C VAL A 46 -12.10 -10.58 1.44
N GLY A 47 -11.12 -10.63 2.32
CA GLY A 47 -10.72 -11.77 3.13
C GLY A 47 -10.25 -11.32 4.50
N ARG A 48 -10.23 -12.25 5.44
CA ARG A 48 -9.80 -12.02 6.82
C ARG A 48 -9.20 -13.29 7.40
N ARG A 49 -8.49 -13.16 8.52
CA ARG A 49 -8.14 -14.33 9.34
C ARG A 49 -9.40 -14.91 9.98
N THR A 50 -9.46 -16.23 10.13
CA THR A 50 -10.62 -16.93 10.75
C THR A 50 -10.89 -16.47 12.19
N THR A 51 -9.85 -15.96 12.87
CA THR A 51 -10.01 -15.25 14.14
C THR A 51 -9.28 -13.91 14.04
N PRO A 52 -9.96 -12.78 14.30
CA PRO A 52 -9.31 -11.47 14.34
C PRO A 52 -8.10 -11.49 15.27
N TRP A 53 -7.01 -10.84 14.84
CA TRP A 53 -5.77 -10.67 15.62
C TRP A 53 -4.96 -11.95 15.91
N ALA A 54 -5.46 -13.14 15.54
CA ALA A 54 -4.71 -14.39 15.65
C ALA A 54 -3.76 -14.55 14.44
N TRP A 55 -2.54 -13.99 14.53
CA TRP A 55 -1.66 -13.78 13.38
C TRP A 55 -1.35 -15.03 12.55
N THR A 56 -1.28 -16.20 13.19
CA THR A 56 -0.99 -17.51 12.58
C THR A 56 -2.23 -18.23 12.05
N ASN A 57 -3.43 -17.71 12.27
CA ASN A 57 -4.65 -18.36 11.81
C ASN A 57 -4.77 -18.31 10.28
N PRO A 58 -5.44 -19.30 9.68
CA PRO A 58 -5.70 -19.32 8.25
C PRO A 58 -6.64 -18.19 7.83
N PHE A 59 -6.67 -17.92 6.53
CA PHE A 59 -7.54 -16.93 5.91
C PHE A 59 -8.83 -17.55 5.36
N GLU A 60 -9.90 -16.75 5.40
CA GLU A 60 -11.22 -17.05 4.83
C GLU A 60 -11.77 -15.83 4.08
N PRO A 61 -12.75 -16.01 3.17
CA PRO A 61 -13.51 -14.90 2.62
C PRO A 61 -14.17 -14.05 3.70
N ALA A 62 -14.22 -12.73 3.49
CA ALA A 62 -14.98 -11.79 4.30
C ALA A 62 -16.16 -11.24 3.47
N PRO A 63 -17.23 -12.03 3.28
CA PRO A 63 -18.33 -11.67 2.39
C PRO A 63 -19.01 -10.37 2.85
N ARG A 64 -19.59 -9.65 1.89
CA ARG A 64 -20.27 -8.38 2.16
C ARG A 64 -21.72 -8.62 2.58
N PRO A 65 -22.30 -7.76 3.43
CA PRO A 65 -23.71 -7.85 3.77
C PRO A 65 -24.59 -7.54 2.55
N ALA A 66 -25.71 -8.25 2.45
CA ALA A 66 -26.75 -8.03 1.47
C ALA A 66 -28.12 -8.02 2.15
N THR A 67 -28.92 -6.97 1.92
CA THR A 67 -30.27 -6.86 2.50
C THR A 67 -31.27 -7.63 1.64
N SER A 68 -32.05 -8.53 2.23
CA SER A 68 -33.15 -9.23 1.58
C SER A 68 -34.27 -8.25 1.21
N SER A 69 -34.66 -8.15 -0.07
CA SER A 69 -35.78 -7.29 -0.47
C SER A 69 -37.15 -7.85 -0.03
N ALA A 70 -37.24 -9.15 0.27
CA ALA A 70 -38.46 -9.79 0.72
C ALA A 70 -38.71 -9.63 2.23
N THR A 71 -37.66 -9.71 3.05
CA THR A 71 -37.77 -9.77 4.52
C THR A 71 -37.12 -8.61 5.24
N GLY A 72 -36.22 -7.87 4.60
CA GLY A 72 -35.39 -6.84 5.24
C GLY A 72 -34.19 -7.38 6.01
N ASP A 73 -34.05 -8.71 6.12
CA ASP A 73 -32.95 -9.34 6.86
C ASP A 73 -31.60 -9.15 6.17
N THR A 74 -30.53 -9.11 6.99
CA THR A 74 -29.16 -9.13 6.49
C THR A 74 -28.71 -10.56 6.18
N THR A 75 -28.26 -10.77 4.95
CA THR A 75 -27.60 -11.99 4.47
C THR A 75 -26.20 -11.64 3.98
N GLU A 76 -25.47 -12.60 3.41
CA GLU A 76 -24.15 -12.39 2.82
C GLU A 76 -24.18 -12.66 1.31
N VAL A 77 -23.50 -11.82 0.52
CA VAL A 77 -23.26 -12.09 -0.90
C VAL A 77 -22.02 -12.97 -1.08
N PRO A 78 -22.09 -14.05 -1.87
CA PRO A 78 -20.92 -14.87 -2.16
C PRO A 78 -19.78 -14.05 -2.77
N LEU A 79 -18.55 -14.31 -2.33
CA LEU A 79 -17.33 -13.60 -2.76
C LEU A 79 -17.24 -13.51 -4.29
N GLU A 80 -17.42 -14.65 -4.97
CA GLU A 80 -17.29 -14.75 -6.42
C GLU A 80 -18.37 -13.94 -7.15
N THR A 81 -19.58 -13.87 -6.58
CA THR A 81 -20.69 -13.07 -7.13
C THR A 81 -20.40 -11.57 -6.99
N PHE A 82 -19.90 -11.16 -5.82
CA PHE A 82 -19.53 -9.77 -5.55
C PHE A 82 -18.38 -9.31 -6.45
N LEU A 83 -17.27 -10.06 -6.50
CA LEU A 83 -16.09 -9.71 -7.28
C LEU A 83 -16.36 -9.71 -8.78
N GLY A 84 -17.12 -10.70 -9.27
CA GLY A 84 -17.53 -10.75 -10.67
C GLY A 84 -18.37 -9.53 -11.08
N ASN A 85 -19.25 -9.05 -10.19
CA ASN A 85 -20.03 -7.83 -10.43
C ASN A 85 -19.16 -6.57 -10.36
N LEU A 86 -18.34 -6.43 -9.31
CA LEU A 86 -17.43 -5.30 -9.14
C LEU A 86 -16.50 -5.14 -10.33
N GLN A 87 -15.89 -6.23 -10.83
CA GLN A 87 -15.07 -6.17 -12.02
C GLN A 87 -15.86 -5.66 -13.24
N ARG A 88 -17.07 -6.18 -13.50
CA ARG A 88 -17.89 -5.71 -14.63
C ARG A 88 -18.19 -4.22 -14.53
N HIS A 89 -18.53 -3.74 -13.33
CA HIS A 89 -18.75 -2.33 -13.08
C HIS A 89 -17.50 -1.49 -13.38
N LEU A 90 -16.35 -1.85 -12.80
CA LEU A 90 -15.08 -1.17 -13.03
C LEU A 90 -14.66 -1.17 -14.51
N VAL A 91 -14.96 -2.24 -15.24
CA VAL A 91 -14.74 -2.31 -16.70
C VAL A 91 -15.65 -1.31 -17.43
N ALA A 92 -16.95 -1.31 -17.14
CA ALA A 92 -17.92 -0.40 -17.76
C ALA A 92 -17.59 1.07 -17.50
N ARG A 93 -17.02 1.39 -16.33
CA ARG A 93 -16.57 2.73 -15.96
C ARG A 93 -15.20 3.11 -16.53
N GLY A 94 -14.46 2.16 -17.12
CA GLY A 94 -13.08 2.36 -17.60
C GLY A 94 -12.03 2.45 -16.48
N TRP A 95 -12.39 2.03 -15.27
CA TRP A 95 -11.57 2.13 -14.04
C TRP A 95 -10.74 0.89 -13.75
N VAL A 96 -11.08 -0.26 -14.35
CA VAL A 96 -10.44 -1.56 -14.06
C VAL A 96 -8.90 -1.55 -14.12
N LYS A 97 -8.31 -0.78 -15.05
CA LYS A 97 -6.84 -0.68 -15.21
C LYS A 97 -6.12 0.01 -14.05
N HIS A 98 -6.86 0.77 -13.25
CA HIS A 98 -6.38 1.56 -12.11
C HIS A 98 -6.81 0.95 -10.78
N ALA A 99 -7.59 -0.13 -10.79
CA ALA A 99 -8.10 -0.77 -9.59
C ALA A 99 -7.11 -1.83 -9.10
N LEU A 100 -6.71 -1.70 -7.84
CA LEU A 100 -5.85 -2.64 -7.12
C LEU A 100 -6.66 -3.21 -5.96
N LEU A 101 -6.71 -4.53 -5.83
CA LEU A 101 -7.53 -5.21 -4.82
C LEU A 101 -6.64 -5.90 -3.77
N HIS A 102 -6.87 -5.57 -2.50
CA HIS A 102 -6.32 -6.34 -1.41
C HIS A 102 -7.12 -7.62 -1.18
N VAL A 103 -6.43 -8.73 -0.89
CA VAL A 103 -7.07 -10.03 -0.69
C VAL A 103 -7.47 -10.20 0.76
N ALA A 104 -6.49 -10.13 1.66
CA ALA A 104 -6.64 -10.22 3.11
C ALA A 104 -5.48 -9.43 3.72
N ASP A 105 -4.79 -9.81 4.78
CA ASP A 105 -3.77 -8.90 5.31
C ASP A 105 -2.53 -9.63 5.81
N GLU A 106 -1.37 -9.16 5.35
CA GLU A 106 -0.03 -9.56 5.78
C GLU A 106 0.14 -11.08 6.02
N PRO A 107 0.06 -11.92 4.96
CA PRO A 107 0.35 -13.34 5.09
C PRO A 107 1.80 -13.57 5.54
N ILE A 108 1.96 -14.55 6.43
CA ILE A 108 3.22 -15.06 6.96
C ILE A 108 3.42 -16.52 6.53
N ALA A 109 4.61 -17.08 6.78
CA ALA A 109 4.93 -18.45 6.40
C ALA A 109 3.91 -19.49 6.90
N GLU A 110 3.35 -19.25 8.08
CA GLU A 110 2.42 -20.15 8.78
C GLU A 110 1.04 -20.24 8.11
N ASN A 111 0.58 -19.17 7.44
CA ASN A 111 -0.76 -19.11 6.85
C ASN A 111 -0.79 -18.75 5.36
N VAL A 112 0.39 -18.61 4.72
CA VAL A 112 0.53 -18.25 3.30
C VAL A 112 -0.26 -19.17 2.38
N GLU A 113 -0.35 -20.47 2.66
CA GLU A 113 -1.09 -21.40 1.79
C GLU A 113 -2.59 -21.13 1.79
N SER A 114 -3.18 -20.81 2.94
CA SER A 114 -4.59 -20.42 3.02
C SER A 114 -4.83 -19.08 2.33
N TRP A 115 -3.88 -18.15 2.43
CA TRP A 115 -3.92 -16.88 1.71
C TRP A 115 -3.86 -17.11 0.19
N ARG A 116 -2.95 -17.97 -0.30
CA ARG A 116 -2.80 -18.32 -1.72
C ARG A 116 -4.08 -18.96 -2.26
N ALA A 117 -4.69 -19.87 -1.51
CA ALA A 117 -5.97 -20.48 -1.88
C ALA A 117 -7.08 -19.42 -2.04
N LEU A 118 -7.17 -18.47 -1.11
CA LEU A 118 -8.12 -17.36 -1.22
C LEU A 118 -7.79 -16.44 -2.40
N SER A 119 -6.52 -16.09 -2.59
CA SER A 119 -6.08 -15.24 -3.69
C SER A 119 -6.39 -15.84 -5.06
N ARG A 120 -6.23 -17.16 -5.24
CA ARG A 120 -6.62 -17.86 -6.47
C ARG A 120 -8.13 -17.78 -6.74
N ARG A 121 -8.96 -17.87 -5.69
CA ARG A 121 -10.41 -17.66 -5.82
C ARG A 121 -10.74 -16.23 -6.23
N VAL A 122 -10.08 -15.24 -5.61
CA VAL A 122 -10.23 -13.82 -5.95
C VAL A 122 -9.89 -13.59 -7.43
N HIS A 123 -8.76 -14.11 -7.90
CA HIS A 123 -8.35 -13.97 -9.30
C HIS A 123 -9.26 -14.71 -10.27
N ALA A 124 -9.73 -15.91 -9.93
CA ALA A 124 -10.70 -16.62 -10.76
C ALA A 124 -12.02 -15.83 -10.91
N ALA A 125 -12.48 -15.15 -9.86
CA ALA A 125 -13.70 -14.34 -9.89
C ALA A 125 -13.53 -12.98 -10.60
N ALA A 126 -12.35 -12.36 -10.48
CA ALA A 126 -12.04 -11.05 -11.03
C ALA A 126 -10.62 -11.00 -11.65
N PRO A 127 -10.37 -11.70 -12.77
CA PRO A 127 -9.02 -11.86 -13.34
C PRO A 127 -8.37 -10.59 -13.90
N ARG A 128 -9.14 -9.51 -14.07
CA ARG A 128 -8.66 -8.21 -14.56
C ARG A 128 -8.29 -7.25 -13.44
N LEU A 129 -8.60 -7.59 -12.18
CA LEU A 129 -8.16 -6.81 -11.02
C LEU A 129 -6.79 -7.31 -10.58
N ARG A 130 -5.83 -6.39 -10.55
CA ARG A 130 -4.50 -6.70 -10.02
C ARG A 130 -4.61 -6.78 -8.50
N ARG A 131 -3.94 -7.76 -7.90
CA ARG A 131 -3.87 -7.90 -6.44
C ARG A 131 -2.63 -7.19 -5.92
N ILE A 132 -2.80 -6.49 -4.82
CA ILE A 132 -1.73 -5.80 -4.08
C ILE A 132 -1.82 -6.23 -2.62
N GLU A 133 -0.69 -6.57 -1.99
CA GLU A 133 -0.72 -6.93 -0.57
C GLU A 133 0.60 -6.62 0.13
N ALA A 134 0.49 -6.16 1.37
CA ALA A 134 1.59 -6.17 2.32
C ALA A 134 1.97 -7.62 2.64
N ILE A 135 3.25 -8.00 2.55
CA ILE A 135 3.68 -9.39 2.75
C ILE A 135 4.90 -9.53 3.66
N GLN A 136 4.90 -10.62 4.42
CA GLN A 136 6.01 -11.11 5.23
C GLN A 136 6.40 -12.53 4.79
N ALA A 137 6.39 -12.76 3.48
CA ALA A 137 6.63 -14.06 2.86
C ALA A 137 7.66 -13.93 1.72
N PRO A 138 8.57 -14.92 1.53
CA PRO A 138 9.59 -14.86 0.48
C PRO A 138 9.04 -14.92 -0.94
N ASP A 139 7.85 -15.49 -1.10
CA ASP A 139 7.34 -15.94 -2.38
C ASP A 139 5.82 -15.89 -2.37
N MET A 140 5.24 -15.24 -3.38
CA MET A 140 3.82 -15.18 -3.71
C MET A 140 3.59 -15.44 -5.21
N ASP A 141 4.53 -16.09 -5.90
CA ASP A 141 4.54 -16.20 -7.38
C ASP A 141 3.23 -16.85 -7.88
N GLY A 142 2.64 -16.22 -8.90
CA GLY A 142 1.34 -16.59 -9.49
C GLY A 142 0.11 -16.20 -8.65
N ASP A 143 0.29 -15.89 -7.37
CA ASP A 143 -0.78 -15.61 -6.43
C ASP A 143 -0.87 -14.12 -6.04
N LEU A 144 0.08 -13.27 -6.45
CA LEU A 144 0.06 -11.82 -6.19
C LEU A 144 0.83 -11.04 -7.27
N GLU A 145 0.23 -9.96 -7.80
CA GLU A 145 0.86 -9.11 -8.83
C GLU A 145 1.77 -8.01 -8.26
N ILE A 146 1.36 -7.38 -7.15
CA ILE A 146 2.11 -6.29 -6.50
C ILE A 146 2.48 -6.71 -5.08
N TRP A 147 3.78 -6.90 -4.85
CA TRP A 147 4.32 -7.37 -3.60
C TRP A 147 4.78 -6.17 -2.79
N VAL A 148 4.07 -5.84 -1.73
CA VAL A 148 4.42 -4.74 -0.84
C VAL A 148 5.19 -5.32 0.34
N VAL A 149 6.50 -5.43 0.20
CA VAL A 149 7.34 -6.21 1.12
C VAL A 149 7.72 -5.36 2.32
N GLU A 150 7.51 -5.89 3.53
CA GLU A 150 7.99 -5.26 4.76
C GLU A 150 9.52 -5.10 4.72
N GLU A 151 10.01 -3.97 5.24
CA GLU A 151 11.39 -3.55 5.09
C GLU A 151 12.45 -4.56 5.55
N SER A 152 12.29 -5.22 6.69
CA SER A 152 13.24 -6.25 7.18
C SER A 152 13.22 -7.52 6.33
N TYR A 153 12.07 -7.90 5.76
CA TYR A 153 11.98 -8.99 4.80
C TYR A 153 12.68 -8.61 3.49
N LEU A 154 12.48 -7.39 3.01
CA LEU A 154 13.18 -6.88 1.82
C LEU A 154 14.69 -6.87 2.04
N ASP A 155 15.17 -6.37 3.18
CA ASP A 155 16.61 -6.32 3.50
C ASP A 155 17.26 -7.71 3.49
N ARG A 156 16.63 -8.69 4.17
CA ARG A 156 17.16 -10.06 4.27
C ARG A 156 17.13 -10.85 2.96
N ARG A 157 16.23 -10.51 2.02
CA ARG A 157 15.95 -11.32 0.82
C ARG A 157 15.92 -10.50 -0.47
N TYR A 158 16.59 -9.36 -0.48
CA TYR A 158 16.51 -8.40 -1.59
C TYR A 158 16.80 -9.02 -2.95
N ASP A 159 17.88 -9.80 -3.07
CA ASP A 159 18.28 -10.41 -4.35
C ASP A 159 17.19 -11.34 -4.91
N GLY A 160 16.47 -12.06 -4.04
CA GLY A 160 15.37 -12.94 -4.43
C GLY A 160 14.15 -12.19 -4.96
N TYR A 161 13.80 -11.06 -4.33
CA TYR A 161 12.72 -10.19 -4.83
C TYR A 161 13.13 -9.47 -6.11
N ARG A 162 14.37 -8.97 -6.16
CA ARG A 162 14.90 -8.24 -7.33
C ARG A 162 15.00 -9.14 -8.56
N ALA A 163 15.43 -10.39 -8.40
CA ALA A 163 15.46 -11.37 -9.49
C ALA A 163 14.07 -11.59 -10.11
N ARG A 164 13.02 -11.70 -9.27
CA ARG A 164 11.63 -11.84 -9.73
C ARG A 164 11.11 -10.60 -10.44
N GLN A 165 11.41 -9.43 -9.88
CA GLN A 165 11.06 -8.15 -10.51
C GLN A 165 11.71 -8.01 -11.89
N LEU A 166 13.00 -8.38 -12.02
CA LEU A 166 13.73 -8.35 -13.30
C LEU A 166 13.22 -9.39 -14.31
N ALA A 167 12.68 -10.52 -13.85
CA ALA A 167 12.00 -11.49 -14.69
C ALA A 167 10.62 -11.02 -15.18
N GLY A 168 10.13 -9.85 -14.71
CA GLY A 168 8.83 -9.29 -15.06
C GLY A 168 7.65 -9.97 -14.34
N GLY A 169 7.92 -10.79 -13.31
CA GLY A 169 6.89 -11.55 -12.61
C GLY A 169 6.09 -10.72 -11.59
N ILE A 170 6.66 -9.63 -11.08
CA ILE A 170 6.09 -8.86 -9.97
C ILE A 170 6.37 -7.36 -10.11
N GLU A 171 5.49 -6.54 -9.54
CA GLU A 171 5.81 -5.18 -9.13
C GLU A 171 6.18 -5.18 -7.65
N LEU A 172 7.31 -4.60 -7.28
CA LEU A 172 7.86 -4.64 -5.92
C LEU A 172 7.70 -3.29 -5.24
N TRP A 173 7.03 -3.23 -4.09
CA TRP A 173 6.85 -2.03 -3.27
C TRP A 173 7.48 -2.24 -1.89
N LEU A 174 7.84 -1.14 -1.23
CA LEU A 174 8.30 -1.14 0.16
C LEU A 174 7.13 -0.86 1.10
N TYR A 175 7.05 -1.61 2.20
CA TYR A 175 6.11 -1.39 3.28
C TYR A 175 6.83 -1.12 4.60
N THR A 176 6.31 -0.17 5.37
CA THR A 176 6.66 0.02 6.78
C THR A 176 5.38 0.12 7.60
N SER A 177 5.39 -0.45 8.80
CA SER A 177 4.38 -0.24 9.84
C SER A 177 5.09 0.19 11.13
N TRP A 178 4.56 -0.14 12.31
CA TRP A 178 5.30 -0.02 13.56
C TRP A 178 6.50 -0.97 13.66
N LEU A 179 6.63 -1.93 12.73
CA LEU A 179 7.79 -2.79 12.54
C LEU A 179 8.37 -2.61 11.11
N PRO A 180 9.67 -2.83 10.94
CA PRO A 180 10.66 -3.11 11.98
C PRO A 180 11.07 -1.82 12.71
N GLN A 181 11.60 -1.96 13.92
CA GLN A 181 12.09 -0.84 14.73
C GLN A 181 13.63 -0.79 14.81
N GLY A 182 14.16 0.21 15.51
CA GLY A 182 15.58 0.31 15.82
C GLY A 182 16.34 1.05 14.74
N ALA A 183 17.23 0.38 14.01
CA ALA A 183 18.06 1.01 12.98
C ALA A 183 17.33 1.26 11.66
N TYR A 184 16.18 0.61 11.44
CA TYR A 184 15.37 0.79 10.25
C TYR A 184 14.74 2.21 10.20
N PRO A 185 14.67 2.84 9.02
CA PRO A 185 13.96 4.09 8.83
C PRO A 185 12.46 3.87 8.95
N ASN A 186 11.77 4.82 9.56
CA ASN A 186 10.34 4.72 9.79
C ASN A 186 9.76 6.13 9.94
N ARG A 187 8.43 6.23 10.02
CA ARG A 187 7.68 7.48 10.21
C ARG A 187 7.02 7.59 11.58
N LEU A 188 7.51 6.84 12.56
CA LEU A 188 7.10 6.95 13.97
C LEU A 188 7.43 8.33 14.53
N ILE A 189 6.62 8.82 15.46
CA ILE A 189 6.72 10.19 15.97
C ILE A 189 7.93 10.42 16.89
N ASP A 190 8.40 9.37 17.54
CA ASP A 190 9.53 9.36 18.46
C ASP A 190 10.88 9.12 17.74
N TYR A 191 10.84 8.97 16.40
CA TYR A 191 12.03 8.77 15.59
C TYR A 191 12.63 10.11 15.12
N PRO A 192 13.96 10.19 14.92
CA PRO A 192 14.57 11.34 14.26
C PRO A 192 13.92 11.58 12.88
N LEU A 193 13.52 12.82 12.61
CA LEU A 193 12.78 13.18 11.39
C LEU A 193 13.49 12.77 10.09
N LEU A 194 14.83 12.72 10.12
CA LEU A 194 15.64 12.27 8.98
C LEU A 194 15.31 10.84 8.54
N LYS A 195 14.87 9.97 9.45
CA LYS A 195 14.45 8.61 9.08
C LYS A 195 13.25 8.61 8.13
N THR A 196 12.28 9.51 8.37
CA THR A 196 11.13 9.68 7.48
C THR A 196 11.56 10.24 6.12
N ARG A 197 12.50 11.20 6.11
CA ARG A 197 13.09 11.78 4.89
C ARG A 197 13.82 10.75 4.03
N VAL A 198 14.44 9.75 4.65
CA VAL A 198 15.24 8.70 3.99
C VAL A 198 14.38 7.58 3.38
N LEU A 199 13.12 7.40 3.78
CA LEU A 199 12.26 6.33 3.23
C LEU A 199 12.18 6.33 1.69
N PRO A 200 11.91 7.46 0.99
CA PRO A 200 11.95 7.47 -0.48
C PRO A 200 13.35 7.20 -1.07
N TRP A 201 14.43 7.51 -0.34
CA TRP A 201 15.79 7.17 -0.76
C TRP A 201 16.05 5.66 -0.70
N VAL A 202 15.49 4.98 0.30
CA VAL A 202 15.49 3.51 0.39
C VAL A 202 14.74 2.90 -0.79
N VAL A 203 13.51 3.38 -1.07
CA VAL A 203 12.70 2.93 -2.22
C VAL A 203 13.51 2.99 -3.52
N MET A 204 14.20 4.12 -3.77
CA MET A 204 15.05 4.28 -4.94
C MET A 204 16.27 3.35 -4.95
N ARG A 205 16.96 3.24 -3.81
CA ARG A 205 18.18 2.43 -3.66
C ARG A 205 17.93 0.95 -3.89
N TYR A 206 16.75 0.46 -3.51
CA TYR A 206 16.33 -0.92 -3.63
C TYR A 206 15.41 -1.16 -4.83
N ASP A 207 15.35 -0.24 -5.80
CA ASP A 207 14.58 -0.40 -7.04
C ASP A 207 13.09 -0.77 -6.84
N ALA A 208 12.51 -0.36 -5.70
CA ALA A 208 11.09 -0.52 -5.44
C ALA A 208 10.29 0.49 -6.28
N SER A 209 9.14 0.04 -6.79
CA SER A 209 8.23 0.78 -7.67
C SER A 209 7.30 1.70 -6.89
N GLY A 210 7.11 1.46 -5.58
CA GLY A 210 6.30 2.29 -4.72
C GLY A 210 6.58 2.08 -3.24
N PHE A 211 5.87 2.85 -2.42
CA PHE A 211 5.89 2.81 -0.96
C PHE A 211 4.45 2.80 -0.46
N LEU A 212 4.17 1.95 0.52
CA LEU A 212 2.87 1.87 1.18
C LEU A 212 3.03 1.96 2.69
N HIS A 213 2.08 2.62 3.33
CA HIS A 213 1.88 2.52 4.76
C HIS A 213 0.38 2.66 5.07
N TRP A 214 -0.11 1.85 6.02
CA TRP A 214 -1.54 1.76 6.37
C TRP A 214 -2.15 3.04 7.00
N GLY A 215 -1.38 3.83 7.76
CA GLY A 215 -1.91 4.89 8.63
C GLY A 215 -1.76 6.33 8.13
N LEU A 216 -2.55 6.79 7.16
CA LEU A 216 -2.54 8.22 6.81
C LEU A 216 -3.14 9.07 7.95
N ASN A 217 -4.36 8.73 8.37
CA ASN A 217 -5.22 9.52 9.26
C ASN A 217 -6.12 8.63 10.14
N GLN A 218 -5.62 7.48 10.61
CA GLN A 218 -6.34 6.59 11.55
C GLN A 218 -6.26 7.19 12.96
N TRP A 219 -6.93 8.31 13.18
CA TRP A 219 -6.79 9.09 14.41
C TRP A 219 -7.39 8.37 15.63
N PRO A 220 -6.65 8.26 16.75
CA PRO A 220 -7.22 7.80 18.00
C PRO A 220 -8.21 8.84 18.54
N SER A 221 -9.14 8.38 19.38
CA SER A 221 -10.23 9.21 19.92
C SER A 221 -9.73 10.44 20.70
N ASP A 222 -8.54 10.35 21.31
CA ASP A 222 -7.95 11.42 22.12
C ASP A 222 -6.63 11.99 21.56
N LEU A 223 -6.32 11.78 20.27
CA LEU A 223 -5.15 12.32 19.54
C LEU A 223 -3.79 12.21 20.25
N ASP A 224 -3.71 11.45 21.33
CA ASP A 224 -2.49 11.16 22.04
C ASP A 224 -1.73 10.15 21.19
N PRO A 225 -0.54 10.51 20.67
CA PRO A 225 0.21 9.61 19.81
C PRO A 225 0.59 8.31 20.51
N ASN A 226 0.58 8.25 21.85
CA ASN A 226 0.89 7.03 22.60
C ASN A 226 -0.33 6.12 22.82
N LYS A 227 -1.52 6.57 22.43
CA LYS A 227 -2.78 5.81 22.55
C LYS A 227 -3.25 5.24 21.22
N GLY A 228 -2.43 5.34 20.18
CA GLY A 228 -2.60 4.58 18.96
C GLY A 228 -2.51 3.07 19.22
N LEU A 229 -2.92 2.28 18.22
CA LEU A 229 -2.96 0.81 18.33
C LEU A 229 -1.57 0.17 18.49
N PHE A 230 -0.54 0.82 17.96
CA PHE A 230 0.83 0.32 17.88
C PHE A 230 1.85 1.37 18.37
N ALA A 231 3.02 1.45 17.73
CA ALA A 231 4.04 2.43 18.10
C ALA A 231 3.57 3.88 17.86
N PRO A 232 4.09 4.85 18.62
CA PRO A 232 3.58 6.21 18.56
C PRO A 232 3.61 6.85 17.17
N GLY A 233 2.45 7.26 16.66
CA GLY A 233 2.29 7.91 15.36
C GLY A 233 2.38 6.99 14.14
N ASP A 234 2.30 5.67 14.31
CA ASP A 234 2.19 4.68 13.22
C ASP A 234 0.89 4.85 12.40
N ASP A 235 -0.22 5.04 13.12
CA ASP A 235 -1.60 5.13 12.66
C ASP A 235 -1.94 6.46 11.94
N PHE A 236 -1.17 7.53 12.17
CA PHE A 236 -1.35 8.80 11.46
C PHE A 236 -0.05 9.58 11.24
N ILE A 237 0.03 10.22 10.07
CA ILE A 237 1.10 11.18 9.73
C ILE A 237 0.55 12.60 9.51
N VAL A 238 -0.75 12.77 9.31
CA VAL A 238 -1.43 14.06 9.31
C VAL A 238 -2.34 14.19 10.52
N TYR A 239 -2.64 15.42 10.95
CA TYR A 239 -3.45 15.71 12.13
C TYR A 239 -4.82 16.25 11.73
N PRO A 240 -5.88 16.11 12.54
CA PRO A 240 -7.13 16.78 12.26
C PRO A 240 -6.96 18.30 12.39
N GLY A 241 -7.79 19.04 11.66
CA GLY A 241 -7.84 20.50 11.72
C GLY A 241 -9.23 21.02 11.41
N ARG A 242 -9.48 22.27 11.81
CA ARG A 242 -10.79 22.92 11.70
C ARG A 242 -11.39 22.85 10.30
N ASP A 243 -10.55 23.08 9.28
CA ASP A 243 -10.97 23.19 7.88
C ASP A 243 -10.44 22.02 7.02
N GLY A 244 -9.93 20.97 7.66
CA GLY A 244 -9.33 19.80 7.01
C GLY A 244 -8.05 19.31 7.69
N PRO A 245 -7.46 18.20 7.22
CA PRO A 245 -6.23 17.67 7.77
C PRO A 245 -5.07 18.68 7.72
N ARG A 246 -4.31 18.77 8.81
CA ARG A 246 -3.09 19.57 8.93
C ARG A 246 -1.88 18.69 8.66
N SER A 247 -0.93 19.23 7.90
CA SER A 247 0.37 18.60 7.70
C SER A 247 1.14 18.46 9.02
N SER A 248 2.14 17.57 9.02
CA SER A 248 3.10 17.39 10.10
C SER A 248 4.52 17.52 9.58
N LEU A 249 5.49 17.72 10.48
CA LEU A 249 6.91 17.69 10.11
C LEU A 249 7.27 16.38 9.38
N ARG A 250 6.71 15.24 9.82
CA ARG A 250 6.91 13.92 9.21
C ARG A 250 6.33 13.86 7.79
N TRP A 251 5.14 14.42 7.56
CA TRP A 251 4.53 14.50 6.24
C TRP A 251 5.37 15.33 5.27
N GLU A 252 5.82 16.51 5.71
CA GLU A 252 6.67 17.38 4.90
C GLU A 252 8.03 16.72 4.61
N ALA A 253 8.66 16.08 5.60
CA ALA A 253 9.90 15.33 5.40
C ALA A 253 9.72 14.16 4.42
N PHE A 254 8.61 13.42 4.48
CA PHE A 254 8.34 12.37 3.50
C PHE A 254 8.14 12.96 2.09
N ARG A 255 7.36 14.05 1.97
CA ARG A 255 7.13 14.74 0.69
C ARG A 255 8.44 15.20 0.06
N ASP A 256 9.31 15.85 0.83
CA ASP A 256 10.61 16.28 0.33
C ASP A 256 11.44 15.07 -0.16
N GLY A 257 11.30 13.89 0.46
CA GLY A 257 11.89 12.63 -0.01
C GLY A 257 11.38 12.20 -1.38
N VAL A 258 10.08 12.33 -1.59
CA VAL A 258 9.44 12.06 -2.89
C VAL A 258 9.91 13.07 -3.96
N GLU A 259 10.14 14.34 -3.59
CA GLU A 259 10.73 15.33 -4.51
C GLU A 259 12.16 14.96 -4.91
N ASP A 260 12.97 14.47 -3.98
CA ASP A 260 14.30 13.93 -4.32
C ASP A 260 14.18 12.71 -5.23
N GLN A 261 13.15 11.88 -5.07
CA GLN A 261 12.90 10.76 -5.97
C GLN A 261 12.63 11.20 -7.41
N ALA A 262 11.87 12.29 -7.60
CA ALA A 262 11.66 12.87 -8.92
C ALA A 262 13.00 13.35 -9.53
N LEU A 263 13.84 14.01 -8.73
CA LEU A 263 15.17 14.47 -9.14
C LEU A 263 16.07 13.31 -9.55
N PHE A 264 16.14 12.26 -8.73
CA PHE A 264 16.96 11.07 -9.01
C PHE A 264 16.42 10.26 -10.19
N THR A 265 15.10 10.24 -10.42
CA THR A 265 14.52 9.64 -11.62
C THR A 265 15.05 10.32 -12.89
N LEU A 266 15.15 11.65 -12.88
CA LEU A 266 15.76 12.40 -13.98
C LEU A 266 17.25 12.11 -14.09
N TRP A 267 17.99 12.14 -12.98
CA TRP A 267 19.44 11.90 -12.99
C TRP A 267 19.75 10.49 -13.51
N ARG A 268 19.00 9.48 -13.08
CA ARG A 268 19.18 8.09 -13.50
C ARG A 268 18.93 7.89 -15.00
N ARG A 269 18.08 8.69 -15.65
CA ARG A 269 17.91 8.69 -17.11
C ARG A 269 19.15 9.24 -17.85
N ARG A 270 19.88 10.18 -17.23
CA ARG A 270 21.10 10.79 -17.79
C ARG A 270 22.34 9.95 -17.53
N ASP A 271 22.53 9.52 -16.28
CA ASP A 271 23.65 8.67 -15.85
C ASP A 271 23.18 7.69 -14.76
N PRO A 272 22.73 6.49 -15.15
CA PRO A 272 22.25 5.47 -14.22
C PRO A 272 23.30 5.06 -13.18
N ALA A 273 24.58 5.01 -13.57
CA ALA A 273 25.65 4.52 -12.74
C ALA A 273 26.04 5.55 -11.65
N ALA A 274 26.11 6.84 -12.01
CA ALA A 274 26.36 7.90 -11.04
C ALA A 274 25.21 8.06 -10.04
N ALA A 275 23.96 8.04 -10.51
CA ALA A 275 22.79 8.12 -9.65
C ALA A 275 22.77 6.95 -8.64
N LEU A 276 23.05 5.72 -9.08
CA LEU A 276 23.09 4.55 -8.19
C LEU A 276 24.25 4.63 -7.18
N ARG A 277 25.43 5.12 -7.58
CA ARG A 277 26.54 5.36 -6.64
C ARG A 277 26.16 6.37 -5.56
N ALA A 278 25.51 7.46 -5.95
CA ALA A 278 25.04 8.49 -5.00
C ALA A 278 23.96 7.96 -4.05
N LEU A 279 23.03 7.13 -4.53
CA LEU A 279 22.05 6.45 -3.66
C LEU A 279 22.73 5.50 -2.66
N ARG A 280 23.77 4.77 -3.09
CA ARG A 280 24.56 3.87 -2.22
C ARG A 280 25.40 4.61 -1.17
N GLU A 281 25.74 5.88 -1.41
CA GLU A 281 26.43 6.73 -0.44
C GLU A 281 25.48 7.15 0.70
N VAL A 282 24.23 7.50 0.37
CA VAL A 282 23.23 7.89 1.37
C VAL A 282 22.61 6.67 2.05
N VAL A 283 22.34 5.61 1.28
CA VAL A 283 21.76 4.35 1.78
C VAL A 283 22.69 3.18 1.39
N PRO A 284 23.82 2.99 2.10
CA PRO A 284 24.65 1.81 1.94
C PRO A 284 23.88 0.50 2.13
N THR A 285 23.10 0.43 3.22
CA THR A 285 22.20 -0.67 3.58
C THR A 285 20.88 -0.11 4.11
N MET A 286 19.86 -0.96 4.29
CA MET A 286 18.55 -0.57 4.82
C MET A 286 18.63 0.11 6.20
N THR A 287 19.63 -0.29 6.99
CA THR A 287 19.84 0.15 8.38
C THR A 287 21.03 1.11 8.54
N THR A 288 21.72 1.45 7.46
CA THR A 288 22.88 2.36 7.48
C THR A 288 22.61 3.54 6.55
N TYR A 289 22.52 4.73 7.13
CA TYR A 289 22.28 6.00 6.44
C TYR A 289 22.80 7.15 7.30
N PRO A 290 23.05 8.35 6.73
CA PRO A 290 23.60 9.46 7.49
C PRO A 290 22.66 9.89 8.61
N ARG A 291 23.25 10.37 9.71
CA ARG A 291 22.52 11.03 10.81
C ARG A 291 22.51 12.56 10.68
N ASP A 292 23.41 13.09 9.85
CA ASP A 292 23.49 14.51 9.52
C ASP A 292 22.71 14.77 8.22
N PRO A 293 21.66 15.61 8.25
CA PRO A 293 20.91 15.96 7.04
C PRO A 293 21.77 16.66 5.98
N ALA A 294 22.90 17.28 6.34
CA ALA A 294 23.79 17.93 5.38
C ALA A 294 24.34 16.94 4.33
N VAL A 295 24.51 15.67 4.69
CA VAL A 295 24.95 14.62 3.75
C VAL A 295 23.91 14.43 2.65
N LEU A 296 22.64 14.28 3.02
CA LEU A 296 21.53 14.10 2.08
C LEU A 296 21.38 15.33 1.18
N LEU A 297 21.46 16.53 1.75
CA LEU A 297 21.40 17.79 1.00
C LEU A 297 22.57 17.96 0.02
N ALA A 298 23.79 17.59 0.42
CA ALA A 298 24.95 17.63 -0.47
C ALA A 298 24.78 16.67 -1.66
N VAL A 299 24.30 15.46 -1.42
CA VAL A 299 24.02 14.49 -2.49
C VAL A 299 22.90 15.00 -3.42
N ARG A 300 21.85 15.59 -2.86
CA ARG A 300 20.80 16.25 -3.63
C ARG A 300 21.34 17.38 -4.51
N GLN A 301 22.25 18.20 -3.98
CA GLN A 301 22.89 19.28 -4.76
C GLN A 301 23.72 18.73 -5.93
N ARG A 302 24.43 17.61 -5.74
CA ARG A 302 25.13 16.95 -6.85
C ARG A 302 24.18 16.48 -7.95
N ALA A 303 23.01 15.94 -7.58
CA ALA A 303 21.99 15.53 -8.55
C ALA A 303 21.48 16.72 -9.38
N LEU A 304 21.24 17.87 -8.74
CA LEU A 304 20.88 19.11 -9.44
C LEU A 304 21.99 19.56 -10.41
N THR A 305 23.23 19.62 -9.97
CA THR A 305 24.38 20.02 -10.80
C THR A 305 24.57 19.06 -11.99
N ALA A 306 24.37 17.76 -11.78
CA ALA A 306 24.49 16.76 -12.84
C ALA A 306 23.39 16.89 -13.93
N LEU A 307 22.24 17.47 -13.57
CA LEU A 307 21.13 17.71 -14.51
C LEU A 307 21.19 19.06 -15.21
N THR A 308 21.94 20.02 -14.67
CA THR A 308 22.12 21.35 -15.27
C THR A 308 23.40 21.49 -16.09
N SER A 309 24.36 20.56 -15.94
CA SER A 309 25.51 20.49 -16.83
C SER A 309 25.07 20.13 -18.25
N LYS A 310 25.56 20.87 -19.25
CA LYS A 310 25.28 20.63 -20.67
C LYS A 310 25.83 19.26 -21.07
#